data_AF-A0A925XDJ9-F1
#
_entry.id   AF-A0A925XDJ9-F1
#
_cell.length_a   1.000
_cell.length_b   1.000
_cell.length_c   1.000
_cell.angle_alpha   90.00
_cell.angle_beta   90.00
_cell.angle_gamma   90.00
#
_symmetry.space_group_name_H-M   'P 1'
#
loop_
_entity.id
_entity.type
_entity.pdbx_description
1 polymer ?
#
loop_
_entity_poly.entity_id
_entity_poly.type
_entity_poly.pdbx_seq_one_letter_code
_entity_poly.pdbx_strand_id
1 'polypeptide(L)'
;MLFDYKFHGSTSVNSNAKATQMSFSPDVSREPTYFSGLLAKNVFFREAISALHDVVVSDLRFKPQDKTAYKAWAAEQEILWLGEFIQ
;
A
#
# COMPACT_ATOMS: atom_id res chain seq x y z
N MET A 1 20.73 21.14 -24.45
CA MET A 1 21.09 20.06 -23.50
C MET A 1 20.39 18.81 -23.99
N LEU A 2 21.12 17.78 -24.41
CA LEU A 2 20.55 16.50 -24.85
C LEU A 2 20.50 15.58 -23.62
N PHE A 3 19.30 15.21 -23.18
CA PHE A 3 19.11 14.23 -22.12
C PHE A 3 18.96 12.85 -22.77
N ASP A 4 19.90 11.95 -22.50
CA ASP A 4 19.87 10.56 -22.97
C ASP A 4 19.25 9.68 -21.87
N TYR A 5 17.95 9.42 -22.00
CA TYR A 5 17.19 8.62 -21.02
C TYR A 5 17.23 7.15 -21.39
N LYS A 6 17.56 6.28 -20.44
CA LYS A 6 17.56 4.82 -20.63
C LYS A 6 16.54 4.17 -19.72
N PHE A 7 15.32 4.02 -20.24
CA PHE A 7 14.25 3.26 -19.58
C PHE A 7 14.30 1.79 -20.02
N HIS A 8 14.38 0.85 -19.07
CA HIS A 8 14.32 -0.60 -19.35
C HIS A 8 12.86 -1.09 -19.48
N GLY A 9 12.06 -0.45 -20.33
CA GLY A 9 10.65 -0.79 -20.57
C GLY A 9 9.66 0.36 -20.33
N SER A 10 8.36 0.04 -20.36
CA SER A 10 7.27 1.01 -20.19
C SER A 10 6.76 0.98 -18.75
N THR A 11 6.44 2.15 -18.19
CA THR A 11 5.64 2.23 -16.96
C THR A 11 4.19 1.91 -17.29
N SER A 12 3.55 1.04 -16.52
CA SER A 12 2.16 0.64 -16.73
C SER A 12 1.38 0.55 -15.42
N VAL A 13 0.08 0.79 -15.51
CA VAL A 13 -0.86 0.61 -14.42
C VAL A 13 -1.97 -0.29 -14.94
N ASN A 14 -2.18 -1.42 -14.26
CA ASN A 14 -3.27 -2.34 -14.53
C ASN A 14 -4.19 -2.36 -13.32
N SER A 15 -5.45 -1.98 -13.50
CA SER A 15 -6.44 -1.96 -12.42
C SER A 15 -7.61 -2.85 -12.77
N ASN A 16 -8.06 -3.63 -11.80
CA ASN A 16 -9.29 -4.42 -11.84
C ASN A 16 -10.16 -4.12 -10.60
N ALA A 17 -11.34 -4.72 -10.53
CA ALA A 17 -12.31 -4.47 -9.45
C ALA A 17 -11.81 -4.85 -8.04
N LYS A 18 -10.73 -5.64 -7.92
CA LYS A 18 -10.20 -6.14 -6.64
C LYS A 18 -8.79 -5.64 -6.34
N ALA A 19 -8.05 -5.13 -7.31
CA ALA A 19 -6.66 -4.73 -7.13
C ALA A 19 -6.19 -3.74 -8.20
N THR A 20 -5.20 -2.93 -7.83
CA THR A 20 -4.40 -2.10 -8.74
C THR A 20 -2.95 -2.54 -8.67
N GLN A 21 -2.37 -2.86 -9.83
CA GLN A 21 -0.98 -3.24 -10.01
C GLN A 21 -0.28 -2.14 -10.79
N MET A 22 0.86 -1.69 -10.28
CA MET A 22 1.67 -0.64 -10.90
C MET A 22 3.06 -1.22 -11.16
N SER A 23 3.56 -1.04 -12.39
CA SER A 23 4.93 -1.41 -12.78
C SER A 23 5.63 -0.16 -13.28
N PHE A 24 6.75 0.18 -12.66
CA PHE A 24 7.54 1.35 -13.01
C PHE A 24 8.84 0.91 -13.68
N SER A 25 9.14 1.49 -14.84
CA SER A 25 10.47 1.36 -15.47
C SER A 25 11.17 2.71 -15.35
N PRO A 26 11.97 2.92 -14.30
CA PRO A 26 12.67 4.18 -14.11
C PRO A 26 13.82 4.31 -15.11
N ASP A 27 14.23 5.55 -15.34
CA ASP A 27 15.43 5.83 -16.09
C ASP A 27 16.66 5.49 -15.24
N VAL A 28 17.48 4.57 -15.72
CA VAL A 28 18.68 4.08 -15.04
C VAL A 28 19.95 4.79 -15.50
N SER A 29 19.88 5.69 -16.49
CA SER A 29 21.06 6.47 -16.91
C SER A 29 21.40 7.60 -15.94
N ARG A 30 20.63 7.77 -14.87
CA ARG A 30 20.87 8.74 -13.81
C ARG A 30 22.04 8.28 -12.95
N GLU A 31 22.99 9.18 -12.72
CA GLU A 31 24.03 8.96 -11.71
C GLU A 31 23.37 8.67 -10.35
N PRO A 32 23.80 7.62 -9.62
CA PRO A 32 23.29 7.33 -8.28
C PRO A 32 23.45 8.55 -7.38
N THR A 33 22.33 9.12 -6.96
CA THR A 33 22.32 10.24 -6.02
C THR A 33 22.13 9.70 -4.62
N TYR A 34 23.13 9.91 -3.78
CA TYR A 34 23.08 9.60 -2.37
C TYR A 34 23.27 10.87 -1.56
N PHE A 35 22.57 10.96 -0.44
CA PHE A 35 22.79 12.02 0.52
C PHE A 35 23.91 11.59 1.47
N SER A 36 25.06 12.27 1.40
CA SER A 36 26.15 12.14 2.36
C SER A 36 26.28 13.46 3.11
N GLY A 37 26.09 13.42 4.42
CA GLY A 37 26.12 14.61 5.27
C GLY A 37 26.57 14.26 6.68
N LEU A 38 27.32 15.18 7.30
CA LEU A 38 27.69 15.06 8.69
C LEU A 38 26.50 15.45 9.56
N LEU A 39 26.10 14.54 10.44
CA LEU A 39 25.12 14.83 11.47
C LEU A 39 25.84 15.53 12.63
N ALA A 40 25.31 16.66 13.09
CA ALA A 40 25.82 17.31 14.29
C ALA A 40 25.51 16.50 15.57
N LYS A 41 24.43 15.69 15.51
CA LYS A 41 23.86 14.97 16.65
C LYS A 41 23.38 13.58 16.26
N ASN A 42 24.33 12.68 16.00
CA ASN A 42 24.09 11.35 15.41
C ASN A 42 23.14 10.49 16.25
N VAL A 43 23.30 10.53 17.58
CA VAL A 43 22.49 9.73 18.52
C VAL A 43 21.03 10.18 18.47
N PHE A 44 20.76 11.48 18.61
CA PHE A 44 19.40 12.01 18.56
C PHE A 44 18.70 11.73 17.24
N PHE A 45 19.42 11.81 16.12
CA PHE A 45 18.85 11.46 14.82
C PHE A 45 18.51 9.97 14.72
N ARG A 46 19.40 9.09 15.20
CA ARG A 46 19.12 7.64 15.26
C ARG A 46 17.88 7.36 16.10
N GLU A 47 17.81 7.91 17.31
CA GLU A 47 16.66 7.72 18.19
C GLU A 47 15.35 8.25 17.56
N ALA A 48 15.41 9.38 16.86
CA ALA A 48 14.24 9.93 16.17
C ALA A 48 13.74 9.02 15.02
N ILE A 49 14.66 8.47 14.21
CA ILE A 49 14.30 7.52 13.14
C ILE A 49 13.79 6.20 13.72
N SER A 50 14.38 5.72 14.83
CA SER A 50 13.89 4.54 15.56
C SER A 50 12.51 4.76 16.16
N ALA A 51 12.22 5.92 16.75
CA ALA A 51 10.89 6.25 17.26
C ALA A 51 9.85 6.39 16.13
N LEU A 52 10.26 6.87 14.94
CA LEU A 52 9.38 6.94 13.78
C LEU A 52 8.98 5.54 13.29
N HIS A 53 9.84 4.53 13.44
CA HIS A 53 9.50 3.15 13.10
C HIS A 53 8.25 2.67 13.85
N ASP A 54 8.14 2.97 15.14
CA ASP A 54 6.99 2.57 15.97
C ASP A 54 5.68 3.25 15.53
N VAL A 55 5.76 4.41 14.87
CA VAL A 55 4.60 5.13 14.32
C VAL A 55 4.23 4.63 12.92
N VAL A 56 5.23 4.27 12.11
CA VAL A 56 5.05 3.87 10.71
C VAL A 56 4.63 2.41 10.58
N VAL A 57 5.04 1.55 11.50
CA VAL A 57 4.59 0.16 11.53
C VAL A 57 3.13 0.14 11.97
N SER A 58 2.26 -0.24 11.05
CA SER A 58 0.86 -0.54 11.40
C SER A 58 0.83 -1.67 12.44
N ASP A 59 -0.11 -1.60 13.38
CA ASP A 59 -0.34 -2.69 14.33
C ASP A 59 -0.62 -3.99 13.55
N LEU A 60 0.37 -4.88 13.50
CA LEU A 60 0.33 -6.13 12.74
C LEU A 60 -0.54 -7.19 13.43
N ARG A 61 -1.10 -6.89 14.61
CA ARG A 61 -2.04 -7.78 15.27
C ARG A 61 -3.32 -7.84 14.44
N PHE A 62 -3.75 -9.06 14.15
CA PHE A 62 -5.02 -9.29 13.47
C PHE A 62 -6.16 -8.69 14.30
N LYS A 63 -6.85 -7.70 13.73
CA LYS A 63 -8.09 -7.15 14.27
C LYS A 63 -9.25 -7.62 13.39
N PRO A 64 -10.10 -8.55 13.87
CA PRO A 64 -11.27 -8.96 13.10
C PRO A 64 -12.18 -7.75 12.90
N GLN A 65 -12.65 -7.55 11.66
CA GLN A 65 -13.66 -6.55 11.37
C GLN A 65 -14.95 -6.89 12.12
N ASP A 66 -15.58 -5.91 12.76
CA ASP A 66 -16.92 -6.10 13.30
C ASP A 66 -17.91 -6.27 12.14
N LYS A 67 -18.55 -7.45 12.11
CA LYS A 67 -19.51 -7.83 11.07
C LYS A 67 -20.92 -8.00 11.63
N THR A 68 -21.21 -7.52 12.84
CA THR A 68 -22.55 -7.64 13.46
C THR A 68 -23.64 -7.07 12.56
N ALA A 69 -23.49 -5.84 12.07
CA ALA A 69 -24.46 -5.21 11.17
C ALA A 69 -24.64 -6.00 9.86
N TYR A 70 -23.54 -6.45 9.26
CA TYR A 70 -23.58 -7.28 8.04
C TYR A 70 -24.30 -8.61 8.26
N LYS A 71 -24.04 -9.28 9.39
CA LYS A 71 -24.67 -10.56 9.72
C LYS A 71 -26.17 -10.42 9.97
N ALA A 72 -26.60 -9.33 10.60
CA ALA A 72 -28.02 -9.04 10.79
C ALA A 72 -28.73 -8.84 9.45
N TRP A 73 -28.17 -8.00 8.58
CA TRP A 73 -28.68 -7.80 7.23
C TRP A 73 -28.68 -9.10 6.40
N ALA A 74 -27.61 -9.89 6.47
CA ALA A 74 -27.51 -11.13 5.71
C ALA A 74 -28.60 -12.13 6.08
N ALA A 75 -28.95 -12.23 7.37
CA ALA A 75 -30.04 -13.09 7.84
C ALA A 75 -31.41 -12.65 7.28
N GLU A 76 -31.66 -11.35 7.17
CA GLU A 76 -32.89 -10.82 6.57
C GLU A 76 -32.96 -11.10 5.06
N GLN A 77 -31.83 -10.96 4.35
CA GLN A 77 -31.77 -11.24 2.91
C GLN A 77 -31.89 -12.73 2.57
N GLU A 78 -31.35 -13.61 3.42
CA GLU A 78 -31.42 -15.06 3.21
C GLU A 78 -32.87 -15.55 3.12
N ILE A 79 -33.76 -14.96 3.93
CA ILE A 79 -35.20 -15.25 3.91
C ILE A 79 -35.83 -14.84 2.57
N LEU A 80 -35.46 -13.67 2.04
CA LEU A 80 -35.97 -13.18 0.76
C LEU A 80 -35.50 -14.04 -0.40
N TRP A 81 -34.21 -14.40 -0.44
CA TRP A 81 -33.65 -15.26 -1.48
C TRP A 81 -34.23 -16.67 -1.46
N LEU A 82 -34.47 -17.24 -0.27
CA LEU A 82 -35.16 -18.52 -0.15
C LEU A 82 -36.59 -18.45 -0.70
N GLY A 83 -37.29 -17.34 -0.48
CA GLY A 83 -38.61 -17.09 -1.06
C GLY A 83 -38.57 -17.05 -2.59
N GLU A 84 -37.60 -16.36 -3.18
CA GLU A 84 -37.40 -16.31 -4.64
C GLU A 84 -36.97 -17.66 -5.22
N PHE A 85 -36.22 -18.48 -4.48
CA PHE A 85 -35.72 -19.76 -4.97
C PHE A 85 -36.78 -20.88 -5.01
N ILE A 86 -37.82 -20.77 -4.18
CA ILE A 86 -38.92 -21.75 -4.08
C ILE A 86 -40.05 -21.43 -5.08
N GLN A 87 -40.03 -20.25 -5.68
CA GLN A 87 -41.04 -19.75 -6.63
C GLN A 87 -40.71 -20.15 -8.08
#